data_AF-A0A183E3P9-F1
#
_entry.id   AF-A0A183E3P9-F1
#
_cell.length_a   1.000
_cell.length_b   1.000
_cell.length_c   1.000
_cell.angle_alpha   90.00
_cell.angle_beta   90.00
_cell.angle_gamma   90.00
#
_symmetry.space_group_name_H-M   'P 1'
#
loop_
_entity.id
_entity.type
_entity.pdbx_description
1 polymer ?
#
loop_
_entity_poly.entity_id
_entity_poly.type
_entity_poly.pdbx_seq_one_letter_code
_entity_poly.pdbx_strand_id
1 'polypeptide(L)'
;LFHCSKEHIFDEAEVQCRWPRCDATVRAKWSMVTHLQDHHCSEPALIAAAQKRREGQSLPLEPVNPERSREMVPHPGYSKNAAIEAIRRHAFNYLPRDITDDPEGPVTKSIRLTSCLILRNLARYSGDGRRLLRRHERLLSWLSLSRLESSSALAQLLAELYCQPPSASPL
;
A
#
# COMPACT_ATOMS: atom_id res chain seq x y z
N LEU A 1 24.36 -10.99 13.93
CA LEU A 1 23.43 -9.86 14.15
C LEU A 1 24.00 -8.82 15.12
N PHE A 2 24.34 -9.18 16.37
CA PHE A 2 24.79 -8.23 17.41
C PHE A 2 25.93 -7.29 16.96
N HIS A 3 26.99 -7.81 16.36
CA HIS A 3 28.08 -7.00 15.80
C HIS A 3 27.57 -6.02 14.72
N CYS A 4 26.77 -6.50 13.77
CA CYS A 4 26.25 -5.67 12.70
C CYS A 4 25.36 -4.54 13.22
N SER A 5 24.52 -4.81 14.24
CA SER A 5 23.65 -3.79 14.83
C SER A 5 24.39 -2.77 15.67
N LYS A 6 25.55 -3.13 16.25
CA LYS A 6 26.31 -2.26 17.16
C LYS A 6 27.37 -1.43 16.43
N GLU A 7 28.08 -2.05 15.48
CA GLU A 7 29.24 -1.44 14.80
C GLU A 7 28.89 -0.77 13.46
N HIS A 8 27.75 -1.12 12.86
CA HIS A 8 27.38 -0.65 11.52
C HIS A 8 26.07 0.13 11.46
N ILE A 9 25.36 0.30 12.59
CA ILE A 9 24.16 1.12 12.69
C ILE A 9 24.45 2.23 13.70
N PHE A 10 24.64 3.45 13.21
CA PHE A 10 24.92 4.64 14.03
C PHE A 10 23.63 5.21 14.64
N ASP A 11 23.78 6.01 15.70
CA ASP A 11 22.66 6.44 16.55
C ASP A 11 21.80 7.56 15.94
N GLU A 12 22.35 8.34 15.01
CA GLU A 12 21.62 9.42 14.34
C GLU A 12 21.65 9.27 12.82
N ALA A 13 20.48 9.54 12.22
CA ALA A 13 20.14 9.53 10.80
C ALA A 13 19.99 8.14 10.14
N GLU A 14 18.75 7.86 9.75
CA GLU A 14 18.40 7.28 8.44
C GLU A 14 19.57 6.66 7.65
N VAL A 15 19.73 5.34 7.78
CA VAL A 15 20.86 4.59 7.22
C VAL A 15 20.39 3.79 6.00
N GLN A 16 21.24 3.71 4.98
CA GLN A 16 21.07 2.81 3.84
C GLN A 16 21.84 1.51 4.07
N CYS A 17 21.24 0.36 3.72
CA CYS A 17 21.92 -0.93 3.80
C CYS A 17 23.10 -0.97 2.81
N ARG A 18 24.29 -1.30 3.32
CA ARG A 18 25.54 -1.40 2.52
C ARG A 18 25.89 -2.84 2.14
N TRP A 19 25.01 -3.79 2.40
CA TRP A 19 25.24 -5.18 2.04
C TRP A 19 25.27 -5.32 0.50
N PRO A 20 26.22 -6.08 -0.08
CA PRO A 20 26.31 -6.22 -1.53
C PRO A 20 24.99 -6.66 -2.16
N ARG A 21 24.55 -5.93 -3.19
CA ARG A 21 23.29 -6.15 -3.93
C ARG A 21 22.00 -6.01 -3.10
N CYS A 22 22.05 -5.34 -1.95
CA CYS A 22 20.84 -4.96 -1.21
C CYS A 22 20.15 -3.75 -1.85
N ASP A 23 18.95 -3.42 -1.39
CA ASP A 23 18.17 -2.26 -1.82
C ASP A 23 18.71 -0.94 -1.23
N ALA A 24 18.39 0.21 -1.86
CA ALA A 24 18.86 1.53 -1.43
C ALA A 24 17.81 2.27 -0.60
N THR A 25 16.86 1.56 0.00
CA THR A 25 15.89 2.24 0.85
C THR A 25 16.57 2.68 2.13
N VAL A 26 16.40 3.96 2.42
CA VAL A 26 16.87 4.60 3.63
C VAL A 26 15.92 4.26 4.76
N ARG A 27 16.45 3.80 5.90
CA ARG A 27 15.67 3.26 7.00
C ARG A 27 16.09 3.88 8.32
N ALA A 28 15.12 4.11 9.20
CA ALA A 28 15.40 4.42 10.61
C ALA A 28 16.10 3.24 11.32
N LYS A 29 16.83 3.52 12.40
CA LYS A 29 17.66 2.58 13.15
C LYS A 29 17.01 1.20 13.37
N TRP A 30 15.82 1.18 13.98
CA TRP A 30 15.12 -0.09 14.27
C TRP A 30 14.66 -0.82 13.02
N SER A 31 14.21 -0.10 12.00
CA SER A 31 13.88 -0.69 10.70
C SER A 31 15.10 -1.31 10.03
N MET A 32 16.28 -0.71 10.16
CA MET A 32 17.54 -1.28 9.68
C MET A 32 17.92 -2.56 10.44
N VAL A 33 17.75 -2.59 11.76
CA VAL A 33 17.99 -3.79 12.58
C VAL A 33 17.11 -4.95 12.11
N THR A 34 15.80 -4.72 11.95
CA THR A 34 14.87 -5.75 11.48
C THR A 34 15.20 -6.20 10.06
N HIS A 35 15.49 -5.27 9.15
CA HIS A 35 15.90 -5.60 7.79
C HIS A 35 17.15 -6.50 7.76
N LEU A 36 18.17 -6.18 8.55
CA LEU A 36 19.38 -7.01 8.64
C LEU A 36 19.06 -8.40 9.18
N GLN A 37 18.21 -8.49 10.20
CA GLN A 37 17.79 -9.78 10.77
C GLN A 37 17.07 -10.65 9.74
N ASP A 38 16.12 -10.08 9.00
CA ASP A 38 15.27 -10.86 8.10
C ASP A 38 15.98 -11.23 6.79
N HIS A 39 16.76 -10.30 6.22
CA HIS A 39 17.31 -10.45 4.87
C HIS A 39 18.77 -10.91 4.81
N HIS A 40 19.58 -10.63 5.84
CA HIS A 40 21.03 -10.84 5.77
C HIS A 40 21.60 -11.72 6.88
N CYS A 41 20.98 -11.67 8.06
CA CYS A 41 21.38 -12.39 9.25
C CYS A 41 20.36 -13.47 9.65
N SER A 42 19.41 -13.81 8.77
CA SER A 42 18.48 -14.91 9.01
C SER A 42 19.24 -16.23 8.97
N GLU A 43 18.73 -17.22 9.72
CA GLU A 43 19.31 -18.57 9.77
C GLU A 43 19.60 -19.16 8.38
N PRO A 44 18.66 -19.16 7.41
CA PRO A 44 18.95 -19.65 6.06
C PRO A 44 20.04 -18.84 5.34
N ALA A 45 20.09 -17.52 5.53
CA ALA A 45 21.11 -16.68 4.91
C ALA A 45 22.51 -16.97 5.47
N LEU A 46 22.62 -17.21 6.79
CA LEU A 46 23.87 -17.57 7.44
C LEU A 46 24.36 -18.96 7.02
N ILE A 47 23.46 -19.94 6.90
CA ILE A 47 23.77 -21.29 6.41
C ILE A 47 24.29 -21.22 4.98
N ALA A 48 23.59 -20.51 4.08
CA ALA A 48 24.01 -20.35 2.69
C ALA A 48 25.38 -19.63 2.58
N ALA A 49 25.61 -18.61 3.41
CA ALA A 49 26.91 -17.93 3.47
C ALA A 49 28.03 -18.85 3.98
N ALA A 50 27.73 -19.72 4.95
CA ALA A 50 28.69 -20.71 5.45
C ALA A 50 29.00 -21.78 4.40
N GLN A 51 28.01 -22.26 3.66
CA GLN A 51 28.18 -23.21 2.55
C GLN A 51 29.06 -22.63 1.44
N LYS A 52 28.79 -21.40 0.99
CA LYS A 52 29.63 -20.71 -0.01
C LYS A 52 31.09 -20.60 0.39
N ARG A 53 31.39 -20.38 1.69
CA ARG A 53 32.77 -20.38 2.21
C ARG A 53 33.38 -21.77 2.18
N ARG A 54 32.61 -22.82 2.48
CA ARG A 54 33.08 -24.22 2.42
C ARG A 54 33.38 -24.67 1.00
N GLU A 55 32.62 -24.17 0.02
CA GLU A 55 32.77 -24.48 -1.41
C GLU A 55 33.90 -23.69 -2.10
N GLY A 56 34.64 -22.85 -1.36
CA GLY A 56 35.76 -22.08 -1.90
C GLY A 56 35.36 -20.91 -2.81
N GLN A 57 34.06 -20.55 -2.88
CA GLN A 57 33.54 -19.45 -3.70
C GLN A 57 33.69 -18.06 -3.03
N SER A 58 34.68 -17.87 -2.16
CA SER A 58 35.01 -16.54 -1.64
C SER A 58 35.85 -15.76 -2.66
N LEU A 59 35.22 -15.28 -3.72
CA LEU A 59 35.85 -14.28 -4.58
C LEU A 59 36.01 -12.96 -3.79
N PRO A 60 37.13 -12.23 -3.97
CA PRO A 60 37.27 -10.86 -3.47
C PRO A 60 36.07 -10.02 -3.95
N LEU A 61 35.47 -9.26 -3.04
CA LEU A 61 34.45 -8.28 -3.37
C LEU A 61 35.11 -7.20 -4.24
N GLU A 62 35.04 -7.37 -5.55
CA GLU A 62 35.38 -6.34 -6.53
C GLU A 62 34.65 -5.02 -6.17
N PRO A 63 35.27 -3.84 -6.39
CA PRO A 63 34.65 -2.56 -6.08
C PRO A 63 33.31 -2.43 -6.82
N VAL A 64 32.23 -2.31 -6.05
CA VAL A 64 30.89 -2.15 -6.60
C VAL A 64 30.77 -0.77 -7.24
N ASN A 65 30.68 -0.73 -8.57
CA ASN A 65 30.36 0.46 -9.33
C ASN A 65 28.97 1.00 -8.89
N PRO A 66 28.87 2.22 -8.34
CA PRO A 66 27.61 2.79 -7.83
C PRO A 66 26.58 3.12 -8.92
N GLU A 67 26.95 3.12 -10.21
CA GLU A 67 26.08 3.50 -11.33
C GLU A 67 25.28 2.35 -11.94
N ARG A 68 25.15 1.20 -11.28
CA ARG A 68 24.27 0.16 -11.83
C ARG A 68 22.81 0.55 -11.59
N SER A 69 22.23 1.23 -12.59
CA SER A 69 20.79 1.42 -12.75
C SER A 69 20.09 0.13 -12.36
N ARG A 70 19.32 0.18 -11.27
CA ARG A 70 18.43 -0.90 -10.89
C ARG A 70 17.28 -0.92 -11.89
N GLU A 71 17.55 -1.38 -13.10
CA GLU A 71 16.49 -1.94 -13.91
C GLU A 71 15.96 -3.13 -13.12
N MET A 72 14.81 -2.88 -12.50
CA MET A 72 13.95 -3.89 -11.92
C MET A 72 13.67 -4.86 -13.05
N VAL A 73 14.44 -5.95 -13.14
CA VAL A 73 14.28 -6.98 -14.17
C VAL A 73 12.82 -7.38 -14.12
N PRO A 74 12.00 -7.00 -15.12
CA PRO A 74 10.59 -7.32 -15.09
C PRO A 74 10.53 -8.83 -15.12
N HIS A 75 10.03 -9.43 -14.05
CA HIS A 75 9.90 -10.87 -13.97
C HIS A 75 9.05 -11.31 -15.17
N PRO A 76 9.59 -12.13 -16.09
CA PRO A 76 8.87 -12.53 -17.30
C PRO A 76 7.67 -13.38 -16.88
N GLY A 77 6.51 -12.72 -16.74
CA GLY A 77 5.29 -13.33 -16.22
C GLY A 77 4.40 -12.37 -15.42
N TYR A 78 4.94 -11.27 -14.89
CA TYR A 78 4.14 -10.27 -14.19
C TYR A 78 3.81 -9.08 -15.09
N SER A 79 2.53 -8.72 -15.16
CA SER A 79 2.06 -7.54 -15.89
C SER A 79 2.69 -6.26 -15.32
N LYS A 80 2.78 -5.18 -16.10
CA LYS A 80 3.24 -3.86 -15.61
C LYS A 80 2.41 -3.36 -14.41
N ASN A 81 1.20 -3.87 -14.26
CA ASN A 81 0.29 -3.55 -13.17
C ASN A 81 0.30 -4.61 -12.05
N ALA A 82 1.26 -5.53 -12.02
CA ALA A 82 1.27 -6.66 -11.08
C ALA A 82 1.19 -6.22 -9.61
N ALA A 83 1.83 -5.11 -9.24
CA ALA A 83 1.71 -4.55 -7.90
C ALA A 83 0.28 -4.07 -7.60
N ILE A 84 -0.35 -3.36 -8.55
CA ILE A 84 -1.74 -2.90 -8.43
C ILE A 84 -2.70 -4.08 -8.41
N GLU A 85 -2.48 -5.09 -9.23
CA GLU A 85 -3.27 -6.33 -9.26
C GLU A 85 -3.11 -7.13 -7.97
N ALA A 86 -1.90 -7.23 -7.42
CA ALA A 86 -1.65 -7.85 -6.12
C ALA A 86 -2.35 -7.07 -5.00
N ILE A 87 -2.26 -5.74 -4.99
CA ILE A 87 -3.00 -4.89 -4.05
C ILE A 87 -4.50 -5.16 -4.20
N ARG A 88 -5.07 -5.13 -5.40
CA ARG A 88 -6.50 -5.41 -5.62
C ARG A 88 -6.90 -6.83 -5.16
N ARG A 89 -6.04 -7.83 -5.35
CA ARG A 89 -6.30 -9.21 -4.91
C ARG A 89 -6.22 -9.38 -3.40
N HIS A 90 -5.28 -8.71 -2.73
CA HIS A 90 -5.01 -8.91 -1.31
C HIS A 90 -5.67 -7.86 -0.41
N ALA A 91 -6.04 -6.67 -0.92
CA ALA A 91 -6.65 -5.58 -0.15
C ALA A 91 -7.97 -5.99 0.51
N PHE A 92 -8.71 -6.92 -0.08
CA PHE A 92 -9.99 -7.38 0.46
C PHE A 92 -9.88 -8.60 1.38
N ASN A 93 -8.73 -9.29 1.42
CA ASN A 93 -8.58 -10.50 2.26
C ASN A 93 -8.48 -10.19 3.77
N TYR A 94 -8.06 -8.98 4.12
CA TYR A 94 -7.90 -8.54 5.51
C TYR A 94 -9.06 -7.69 6.01
N LEU A 95 -10.06 -7.42 5.16
CA LEU A 95 -11.27 -6.72 5.57
C LEU A 95 -12.28 -7.74 6.08
N PRO A 96 -13.02 -7.42 7.16
CA PRO A 96 -14.14 -8.23 7.61
C PRO A 96 -15.05 -8.57 6.43
N ARG A 97 -15.42 -9.84 6.32
CA ARG A 97 -16.24 -10.37 5.23
C ARG A 97 -17.70 -10.01 5.47
N ASP A 98 -17.98 -8.72 5.54
CA ASP A 98 -19.30 -8.20 5.87
C ASP A 98 -19.95 -7.57 4.63
N ILE A 99 -21.26 -7.76 4.51
CA ILE A 99 -22.28 -7.10 3.66
C ILE A 99 -22.08 -7.11 2.12
N THR A 100 -20.85 -7.10 1.59
CA THR A 100 -20.59 -6.86 0.15
C THR A 100 -20.34 -8.12 -0.67
N ASP A 101 -20.26 -9.29 -0.02
CA ASP A 101 -20.08 -10.59 -0.67
C ASP A 101 -21.42 -11.29 -0.98
N ASP A 102 -22.54 -10.77 -0.47
CA ASP A 102 -23.86 -11.30 -0.78
C ASP A 102 -24.27 -10.91 -2.20
N PRO A 103 -24.66 -11.88 -3.05
CA PRO A 103 -25.11 -11.59 -4.40
C PRO A 103 -26.41 -10.78 -4.35
N GLU A 104 -26.31 -9.48 -4.69
CA GLU A 104 -27.47 -8.61 -4.75
C GLU A 104 -28.36 -8.97 -5.94
N GLY A 105 -29.65 -9.20 -5.65
CA GLY A 105 -30.67 -9.30 -6.68
C GLY A 105 -30.83 -8.00 -7.48
N PRO A 106 -31.42 -8.05 -8.69
CA PRO A 106 -31.57 -6.88 -9.58
C PRO A 106 -32.35 -5.72 -8.93
N VAL A 107 -33.31 -6.03 -8.05
CA VAL A 107 -34.08 -5.01 -7.32
C VAL A 107 -33.20 -4.31 -6.28
N THR A 108 -32.40 -5.04 -5.52
CA THR A 108 -31.49 -4.46 -4.52
C THR A 108 -30.47 -3.54 -5.16
N LYS A 109 -29.92 -3.95 -6.31
CA LYS A 109 -28.98 -3.14 -7.10
C LYS A 109 -29.58 -1.81 -7.53
N SER A 110 -30.81 -1.82 -8.06
CA SER A 110 -31.47 -0.59 -8.51
C SER A 110 -31.81 0.35 -7.34
N ILE A 111 -32.26 -0.20 -6.20
CA ILE A 111 -32.52 0.57 -4.97
C ILE A 111 -31.21 1.21 -4.48
N ARG A 112 -30.12 0.46 -4.44
CA ARG A 112 -28.82 0.95 -3.98
C ARG A 112 -28.29 2.06 -4.86
N LEU A 113 -28.30 1.86 -6.18
CA LEU A 113 -27.85 2.86 -7.14
C LEU A 113 -28.69 4.14 -7.02
N THR A 114 -30.02 4.02 -6.96
CA THR A 114 -30.93 5.16 -6.79
C THR A 114 -30.63 5.92 -5.50
N SER A 115 -30.42 5.19 -4.40
CA SER A 115 -30.05 5.77 -3.11
C SER A 115 -28.74 6.55 -3.21
N CYS A 116 -27.71 6.00 -3.85
CA CYS A 116 -26.43 6.69 -4.04
C CYS A 116 -26.58 8.00 -4.81
N LEU A 117 -27.42 8.02 -5.86
CA LEU A 117 -27.68 9.22 -6.66
C LEU A 117 -28.43 10.29 -5.87
N ILE A 118 -29.42 9.90 -5.04
CA ILE A 118 -30.13 10.82 -4.15
C ILE A 118 -29.15 11.42 -3.14
N LEU A 119 -28.34 10.60 -2.48
CA LEU A 119 -27.35 11.07 -1.50
C LEU A 119 -26.29 11.98 -2.15
N ARG A 120 -25.92 11.75 -3.42
CA ARG A 120 -25.01 12.64 -4.18
C ARG A 120 -25.65 14.00 -4.40
N ASN A 121 -26.93 14.05 -4.77
CA ASN A 121 -27.66 15.31 -4.88
C ASN A 121 -27.73 16.05 -3.54
N LEU A 122 -27.95 15.34 -2.43
CA LEU A 122 -27.92 15.93 -1.09
C LEU A 122 -26.53 16.49 -0.75
N ALA A 123 -25.46 15.75 -1.06
CA ALA A 123 -24.08 16.22 -0.86
C ALA A 123 -23.82 17.51 -1.65
N ARG A 124 -24.29 17.58 -2.91
CA ARG A 124 -24.09 18.73 -3.79
C ARG A 124 -24.88 19.96 -3.35
N TYR A 125 -26.18 19.81 -3.07
CA TYR A 125 -27.09 20.95 -2.93
C TYR A 125 -27.48 21.31 -1.48
N SER A 126 -27.22 20.44 -0.49
CA SER A 126 -27.65 20.67 0.90
C SER A 126 -26.48 20.72 1.88
N GLY A 127 -26.28 21.87 2.55
CA GLY A 127 -25.28 22.02 3.60
C GLY A 127 -25.55 21.12 4.81
N ASP A 128 -26.80 21.00 5.23
CA ASP A 128 -27.22 20.09 6.30
C ASP A 128 -27.06 18.62 5.87
N GLY A 129 -27.39 18.30 4.62
CA GLY A 129 -27.18 16.99 4.02
C GLY A 129 -25.72 16.56 4.09
N ARG A 130 -24.78 17.44 3.70
CA ARG A 130 -23.33 17.19 3.84
C ARG A 130 -22.94 16.88 5.27
N ARG A 131 -23.43 17.65 6.25
CA ARG A 131 -23.11 17.43 7.67
C ARG A 131 -23.57 16.06 8.16
N LEU A 132 -24.76 15.60 7.76
CA LEU A 132 -25.28 14.28 8.13
C LEU A 132 -24.52 13.14 7.43
N LEU A 133 -24.18 13.32 6.15
CA LEU A 133 -23.44 12.34 5.37
C LEU A 133 -22.03 12.12 5.92
N ARG A 134 -21.32 13.17 6.34
CA ARG A 134 -19.98 13.05 6.95
C ARG A 134 -19.96 12.15 8.20
N ARG A 135 -21.05 12.07 8.96
CA ARG A 135 -21.14 11.15 10.12
C ARG A 135 -21.04 9.68 9.70
N HIS A 136 -21.42 9.36 8.46
CA HIS A 136 -21.43 8.02 7.90
C HIS A 136 -20.29 7.80 6.90
N GLU A 137 -19.30 8.70 6.88
CA GLU A 137 -18.20 8.66 5.91
C GLU A 137 -17.47 7.31 5.93
N ARG A 138 -17.12 6.80 7.10
CA ARG A 138 -16.42 5.49 7.22
C ARG A 138 -17.15 4.39 6.45
N LEU A 139 -18.48 4.33 6.56
CA LEU A 139 -19.30 3.35 5.86
C LEU A 139 -19.33 3.63 4.36
N LEU A 140 -19.52 4.88 3.95
CA LEU A 140 -19.55 5.28 2.54
C LEU A 140 -18.21 4.99 1.85
N SER A 141 -17.08 5.29 2.49
CA SER A 141 -15.74 4.98 2.01
C SER A 141 -15.53 3.48 1.88
N TRP A 142 -15.90 2.70 2.89
CA TRP A 142 -15.78 1.26 2.83
C TRP A 142 -16.64 0.64 1.72
N LEU A 143 -17.91 1.10 1.56
CA LEU A 143 -18.77 0.68 0.46
C LEU A 143 -18.24 1.14 -0.91
N SER A 144 -17.60 2.30 -1.01
CA SER A 144 -17.01 2.78 -2.27
C SER A 144 -15.84 1.92 -2.75
N LEU A 145 -15.13 1.28 -1.81
CA LEU A 145 -14.02 0.37 -2.10
C LEU A 145 -14.51 -1.06 -2.40
N SER A 146 -15.75 -1.38 -2.07
CA SER A 146 -16.32 -2.72 -2.27
C SER A 146 -16.60 -3.07 -3.74
N ARG A 147 -16.94 -4.34 -4.00
CA ARG A 147 -17.26 -4.86 -5.34
C ARG A 147 -18.69 -4.53 -5.82
N LEU A 148 -19.40 -3.62 -5.15
CA LEU A 148 -20.75 -3.21 -5.51
C LEU A 148 -20.76 -2.44 -6.85
N GLU A 149 -21.82 -2.60 -7.64
CA GLU A 149 -21.99 -1.84 -8.90
C GLU A 149 -22.10 -0.33 -8.66
N SER A 150 -22.65 0.06 -7.51
CA SER A 150 -22.78 1.46 -7.10
C SER A 150 -21.48 2.07 -6.53
N SER A 151 -20.37 1.33 -6.49
CA SER A 151 -19.07 1.80 -5.96
C SER A 151 -18.60 3.10 -6.60
N SER A 152 -18.72 3.21 -7.93
CA SER A 152 -18.39 4.42 -8.68
C SER A 152 -19.26 5.63 -8.30
N ALA A 153 -20.56 5.43 -8.11
CA ALA A 153 -21.48 6.47 -7.67
C ALA A 153 -21.19 6.92 -6.22
N LEU A 154 -20.80 6.00 -5.34
CA LEU A 154 -20.36 6.31 -3.98
C LEU A 154 -19.06 7.12 -3.97
N ALA A 155 -18.09 6.78 -4.82
CA ALA A 155 -16.86 7.56 -4.94
C ALA A 155 -17.13 9.00 -5.40
N GLN A 156 -18.04 9.18 -6.37
CA GLN A 156 -18.47 10.51 -6.81
C GLN A 156 -19.19 11.28 -5.69
N LEU A 157 -20.03 10.61 -4.90
CA LEU A 157 -20.66 11.20 -3.71
C LEU A 157 -19.62 11.68 -2.70
N LEU A 158 -18.63 10.84 -2.39
CA LEU A 158 -17.56 11.21 -1.46
C LEU A 158 -16.77 12.41 -1.99
N ALA A 159 -16.49 12.47 -3.29
CA ALA A 159 -15.85 13.63 -3.91
C ALA A 159 -16.68 14.91 -3.72
N GLU A 160 -18.00 14.87 -3.92
CA GLU A 160 -18.90 16.01 -3.71
C GLU A 160 -18.98 16.47 -2.24
N LEU A 161 -18.68 15.59 -1.27
CA LEU A 161 -18.61 15.99 0.15
C LEU A 161 -17.41 16.89 0.47
N TYR A 162 -16.33 16.77 -0.31
CA TYR A 162 -15.04 17.41 -0.07
C TYR A 162 -14.68 18.48 -1.09
N CYS A 163 -15.25 18.42 -2.29
CA CYS A 163 -15.12 19.48 -3.27
C CYS A 163 -15.99 20.66 -2.81
N GLN A 164 -15.36 21.63 -2.13
CA GLN A 164 -16.03 22.86 -1.72
C GLN A 164 -16.55 23.57 -2.97
N PRO A 165 -17.82 24.03 -3.03
CA PRO A 165 -18.14 25.08 -3.98
C PRO A 165 -17.24 26.28 -3.67
N PRO A 166 -16.68 26.97 -4.68
CA PRO A 166 -15.92 28.19 -4.43
C PRO A 166 -16.78 29.10 -3.56
N SER A 167 -16.22 29.51 -2.42
CA SER A 167 -16.85 30.46 -1.52
C SER A 167 -17.36 31.63 -2.35
N ALA A 168 -18.69 31.78 -2.43
CA ALA A 168 -19.28 32.98 -2.96
C ALA A 168 -18.80 34.13 -2.07
N SER A 169 -17.88 34.94 -2.61
CA SER A 169 -17.42 36.17 -1.99
C SER A 169 -18.65 37.01 -1.66
N PRO A 170 -18.85 37.45 -0.40
CA PRO A 170 -19.90 38.40 -0.13
C PRO A 170 -19.50 39.74 -0.78
N LEU A 171 -20.37 40.25 -1.65
CA LEU A 171 -20.38 41.66 -2.07
C LEU A 171 -20.88 42.52 -0.91
#